data_AF-A0A536CLX9-F1
#
_entry.id   AF-A0A536CLX9-F1
#
_cell.length_a   1.000
_cell.length_b   1.000
_cell.length_c   1.000
_cell.angle_alpha   90.00
_cell.angle_beta   90.00
_cell.angle_gamma   90.00
#
_symmetry.space_group_name_H-M   'P 1'
#
loop_
_entity.id
_entity.type
_entity.pdbx_description
1 polymer ?
#
loop_
_entity_poly.entity_id
_entity_poly.type
_entity_poly.pdbx_seq_one_letter_code
_entity_poly.pdbx_strand_id
1 'polypeptide(L)'
;MRSAAFVIGVLVLAALAVVGYQQSRPAGERAASSGAAPNGADPTAELASRLLLPPYQQDGATYEVRLYPGTLPPDPKVDLPRPAGARLVGSSVRSRNGTPASLDVVLDIPTSTSDVAGFFDRELTKLGWSAAPNRGGPQGGFVPSMLAASKSYCKGEN
;
A
#
# COMPACT_ATOMS: atom_id res chain seq x y z
N MET A 1 32.96 19.62 -67.90
CA MET A 1 31.57 19.96 -68.28
C MET A 1 30.68 19.67 -67.08
N ARG A 2 29.92 20.67 -66.62
CA ARG A 2 29.03 20.60 -65.44
C ARG A 2 27.76 19.84 -65.82
N SER A 3 27.29 18.90 -64.99
CA SER A 3 25.89 18.43 -65.00
C SER A 3 25.48 17.92 -63.62
N ALA A 4 24.22 18.20 -63.28
CA ALA A 4 23.61 18.25 -61.96
C ALA A 4 23.24 16.89 -61.33
N ALA A 5 22.93 16.96 -60.04
CA ALA A 5 22.59 15.91 -59.09
C ALA A 5 21.23 15.22 -59.34
N PHE A 6 21.05 14.02 -58.77
CA PHE A 6 19.80 13.62 -58.11
C PHE A 6 20.10 12.59 -57.01
N VAL A 7 19.83 12.97 -55.77
CA VAL A 7 19.84 12.09 -54.59
C VAL A 7 18.44 11.47 -54.49
N ILE A 8 18.35 10.14 -54.49
CA ILE A 8 17.13 9.43 -54.10
C ILE A 8 17.54 8.38 -53.08
N GLY A 9 17.32 8.70 -51.80
CA GLY A 9 17.40 7.76 -50.70
C GLY A 9 16.12 6.91 -50.65
N VAL A 10 16.28 5.61 -50.40
CA VAL A 10 15.16 4.71 -50.08
C VAL A 10 15.44 4.10 -48.71
N LEU A 11 14.76 4.63 -47.70
CA LEU A 11 14.69 4.08 -46.35
C LEU A 11 13.44 3.20 -46.30
N VAL A 12 13.62 1.87 -46.32
CA VAL A 12 12.53 0.92 -46.16
C VAL A 12 12.25 0.74 -44.67
N LEU A 13 11.26 1.48 -44.15
CA LEU A 13 10.69 1.25 -42.83
C LEU A 13 9.59 0.18 -42.95
N ALA A 14 9.91 -1.06 -42.57
CA ALA A 14 8.93 -2.12 -42.42
C ALA A 14 8.07 -1.85 -41.17
N ALA A 15 6.96 -1.15 -41.35
CA ALA A 15 5.90 -1.05 -40.34
C ALA A 15 5.13 -2.37 -40.30
N LEU A 16 5.39 -3.21 -39.30
CA LEU A 16 4.53 -4.34 -38.98
C LEU A 16 3.20 -3.80 -38.42
N ALA A 17 2.22 -3.77 -39.31
CA ALA A 17 0.85 -3.42 -39.03
C ALA A 17 0.25 -4.42 -38.01
N VAL A 18 0.20 -4.04 -36.73
CA VAL A 18 -0.73 -4.64 -35.75
C VAL A 18 -2.12 -4.04 -36.01
N VAL A 19 -2.64 -4.28 -37.21
CA VAL A 19 -3.98 -3.88 -37.64
C VAL A 19 -4.85 -5.12 -37.49
N GLY A 20 -5.53 -5.25 -36.36
CA GLY A 20 -6.45 -6.38 -36.19
C GLY A 20 -7.21 -6.44 -34.86
N TYR A 21 -6.76 -5.77 -33.80
CA TYR A 21 -7.43 -5.83 -32.49
C TYR A 21 -8.24 -4.59 -32.11
N GLN A 22 -8.33 -3.59 -32.99
CA GLN A 22 -8.90 -2.28 -32.67
C GLN A 22 -10.41 -2.16 -32.94
N GLN A 23 -11.05 -3.10 -33.63
CA GLN A 23 -12.29 -2.76 -34.35
C GLN A 23 -13.63 -3.11 -33.70
N SER A 24 -13.66 -3.62 -32.47
CA SER A 24 -14.95 -3.80 -31.78
C SER A 24 -14.77 -3.92 -30.27
N ARG A 25 -14.47 -2.78 -29.64
CA ARG A 25 -14.80 -2.58 -28.23
C ARG A 25 -15.87 -1.50 -28.15
N PRO A 26 -17.02 -1.76 -27.49
CA PRO A 26 -18.02 -0.72 -27.29
C PRO A 26 -17.35 0.50 -26.67
N ALA A 27 -17.75 1.70 -27.11
CA ALA A 27 -17.26 2.96 -26.60
C ALA A 27 -17.76 3.17 -25.16
N GLY A 28 -17.23 2.39 -24.22
CA GLY A 28 -17.23 2.73 -22.82
C GLY A 28 -16.25 3.87 -22.63
N GLU A 29 -16.67 4.88 -21.89
CA GLU A 29 -15.83 5.99 -21.46
C GLU A 29 -14.62 5.41 -20.72
N ARG A 30 -13.46 5.37 -21.38
CA ARG A 30 -12.24 4.86 -20.75
C ARG A 30 -11.86 5.85 -19.67
N ALA A 31 -11.66 5.36 -18.44
CA ALA A 31 -10.85 6.08 -17.46
C ALA A 31 -9.54 6.50 -18.17
N ALA A 32 -9.21 7.80 -18.10
CA ALA A 32 -8.22 8.43 -18.96
C ALA A 32 -6.93 7.59 -19.11
N SER A 33 -6.51 7.36 -20.36
CA SER A 33 -5.29 6.60 -20.69
C SER A 33 -4.03 7.48 -20.69
N SER A 34 -4.16 8.76 -20.39
CA SER A 34 -3.06 9.72 -20.33
C SER A 34 -2.44 9.65 -18.94
N GLY A 35 -1.21 9.14 -18.83
CA GLY A 35 -0.46 9.06 -17.56
C GLY A 35 -0.08 10.39 -16.90
N ALA A 36 -0.80 11.47 -17.22
CA ALA A 36 -0.69 12.73 -16.52
C ALA A 36 -1.48 12.62 -15.21
N ALA A 37 -0.79 12.73 -14.08
CA ALA A 37 -1.44 12.82 -12.78
C ALA A 37 -2.43 14.00 -12.78
N PRO A 38 -3.63 13.86 -12.17
CA PRO A 38 -4.59 14.93 -12.12
C PRO A 38 -4.01 16.17 -11.43
N ASN A 39 -4.27 17.35 -12.00
CA ASN A 39 -3.95 18.63 -11.36
C ASN A 39 -5.04 18.94 -10.33
N GLY A 40 -4.70 18.83 -9.04
CA GLY A 40 -5.61 18.98 -7.90
C GLY A 40 -4.89 18.66 -6.59
N ALA A 41 -5.63 18.41 -5.50
CA ALA A 41 -5.07 17.85 -4.26
C ALA A 41 -4.12 16.68 -4.55
N ASP A 42 -3.14 16.41 -3.66
CA ASP A 42 -2.11 15.38 -3.88
C ASP A 42 -2.72 14.07 -4.39
N PRO A 43 -2.55 13.76 -5.70
CA PRO A 43 -3.25 12.66 -6.34
C PRO A 43 -2.77 11.31 -5.81
N THR A 44 -1.55 11.27 -5.28
CA THR A 44 -0.98 10.08 -4.65
C THR A 44 -1.67 9.81 -3.31
N ALA A 45 -1.89 10.85 -2.50
CA ALA A 45 -2.59 10.72 -1.23
C ALA A 45 -4.06 10.31 -1.42
N GLU A 46 -4.75 10.88 -2.42
CA GLU A 46 -6.11 10.46 -2.76
C GLU A 46 -6.15 9.00 -3.22
N LEU A 47 -5.29 8.61 -4.15
CA LEU A 47 -5.23 7.23 -4.63
C LEU A 47 -4.91 6.24 -3.50
N ALA A 48 -3.86 6.51 -2.72
CA ALA A 48 -3.44 5.65 -1.63
C ALA A 48 -4.53 5.49 -0.56
N SER A 49 -5.20 6.58 -0.17
CA SER A 49 -6.28 6.51 0.82
C SER A 49 -7.47 5.67 0.32
N ARG A 50 -7.86 5.79 -0.95
CA ARG A 50 -8.91 4.97 -1.57
C ARG A 50 -8.53 3.49 -1.65
N LEU A 51 -7.27 3.18 -1.97
CA LEU A 51 -6.79 1.80 -2.04
C LEU A 51 -6.67 1.12 -0.67
N LEU A 52 -6.47 1.90 0.40
CA LEU A 52 -6.32 1.41 1.77
C LEU A 52 -7.67 1.24 2.51
N LEU A 53 -8.77 1.69 1.91
CA LEU A 53 -10.12 1.45 2.40
C LEU A 53 -10.58 0.02 2.04
N PRO A 54 -11.31 -0.67 2.93
CA PRO A 54 -11.84 -1.99 2.62
C PRO A 54 -12.71 -1.95 1.36
N PRO A 55 -12.54 -2.88 0.39
CA PRO A 55 -13.30 -2.87 -0.86
C PRO A 55 -14.78 -3.18 -0.66
N TYR A 56 -15.16 -3.77 0.49
CA TYR A 56 -16.53 -4.10 0.84
C TYR A 56 -16.87 -3.55 2.24
N GLN A 57 -17.76 -2.56 2.28
CA GLN A 57 -18.37 -2.05 3.51
C GLN A 57 -19.59 -2.93 3.83
N GLN A 58 -19.38 -3.99 4.61
CA GLN A 58 -20.39 -5.03 4.88
C GLN A 58 -21.52 -4.58 5.83
N ASP A 59 -21.35 -3.45 6.51
CA ASP A 59 -22.12 -3.07 7.70
C ASP A 59 -22.75 -1.67 7.61
N GLY A 60 -22.71 -1.04 6.43
CA GLY A 60 -23.17 0.34 6.23
C GLY A 60 -22.37 1.40 7.01
N ALA A 61 -21.26 1.01 7.64
CA ALA A 61 -20.41 1.95 8.36
C ALA A 61 -19.61 2.79 7.38
N THR A 62 -19.40 4.06 7.75
CA THR A 62 -18.52 4.95 7.00
C THR A 62 -17.08 4.70 7.43
N TYR A 63 -16.22 4.40 6.47
CA TYR A 63 -14.78 4.24 6.69
C TYR A 63 -14.02 5.40 6.09
N GLU A 64 -13.08 5.93 6.86
CA GLU A 64 -12.16 6.97 6.42
C GLU A 64 -10.72 6.54 6.73
N VAL A 65 -9.78 6.91 5.86
CA VAL A 65 -8.35 6.71 6.08
C VAL A 65 -7.67 8.06 6.02
N ARG A 66 -6.88 8.37 7.05
CA ARG A 66 -5.99 9.54 7.05
C ARG A 66 -4.55 9.07 7.06
N LEU A 67 -3.78 9.58 6.11
CA LEU A 67 -2.36 9.26 5.94
C LEU A 67 -1.49 10.29 6.65
N TYR A 68 -0.39 9.82 7.25
CA TYR A 68 0.63 10.63 7.91
C TYR A 68 2.01 10.21 7.37
N PRO A 69 2.41 10.67 6.16
CA PRO A 69 3.71 10.34 5.59
C PRO A 69 4.86 10.87 6.46
N GLY A 70 5.83 10.01 6.77
CA GLY A 70 7.01 10.34 7.58
C GLY A 70 6.75 10.58 9.06
N THR A 71 5.50 10.52 9.53
CA THR A 71 5.12 10.86 10.91
C THR A 71 4.10 9.89 11.50
N LEU A 72 3.95 9.96 12.83
CA LEU A 72 2.81 9.38 13.54
C LEU A 72 1.65 10.39 13.55
N PRO A 73 0.39 9.94 13.78
CA PRO A 73 -0.67 10.89 14.10
C PRO A 73 -0.30 11.73 15.34
N PRO A 74 -0.87 12.93 15.52
CA PRO A 74 -0.54 13.83 16.63
C PRO A 74 -0.69 13.23 18.04
N ASP A 75 -1.52 12.21 18.18
CA ASP A 75 -1.82 11.54 19.45
C ASP A 75 -2.08 10.05 19.20
N PRO A 76 -1.03 9.22 19.03
CA PRO A 76 -1.16 7.84 18.59
C PRO A 76 -1.79 6.92 19.64
N LYS A 77 -1.91 7.37 20.90
CA LYS A 77 -2.41 6.59 22.06
C LYS A 77 -1.71 5.23 22.29
N VAL A 78 -0.60 4.97 21.59
CA VAL A 78 0.25 3.80 21.74
C VAL A 78 1.71 4.24 21.79
N ASP A 79 2.43 3.77 22.81
CA ASP A 79 3.88 3.88 22.88
C ASP A 79 4.48 2.76 22.04
N LEU A 80 4.86 3.08 20.80
CA LEU A 80 5.49 2.12 19.89
C LEU A 80 7.01 2.12 20.11
N PRO A 81 7.60 1.03 20.62
CA PRO A 81 9.05 0.95 20.76
C PRO A 81 9.71 0.99 19.38
N ARG A 82 10.79 1.77 19.24
CA ARG A 82 11.50 1.94 17.97
C ARG A 82 12.85 1.21 18.02
N PRO A 83 13.08 0.18 17.18
CA PRO A 83 14.38 -0.46 17.05
C PRO A 83 15.47 0.56 16.69
N ALA A 84 16.71 0.30 17.13
CA ALA A 84 17.85 1.14 16.76
C ALA A 84 18.02 1.19 15.23
N GLY A 85 18.26 2.39 14.69
CA GLY A 85 18.40 2.59 13.25
C GLY A 85 17.10 2.48 12.44
N ALA A 86 15.94 2.25 13.08
CA ALA A 86 14.67 2.20 12.37
C ALA A 86 14.24 3.58 11.87
N ARG A 87 13.77 3.64 10.62
CA ARG A 87 13.22 4.84 9.98
C ARG A 87 11.70 4.75 9.90
N LEU A 88 11.01 5.78 10.38
CA LEU A 88 9.57 5.90 10.19
C LEU A 88 9.26 6.28 8.73
N VAL A 89 8.58 5.40 8.01
CA VAL A 89 8.10 5.67 6.64
C VAL A 89 6.82 6.49 6.70
N GLY A 90 5.95 6.17 7.66
CA GLY A 90 4.71 6.88 7.93
C GLY A 90 3.71 6.02 8.68
N SER A 91 2.50 6.53 8.80
CA SER A 91 1.39 5.83 9.43
C SER A 91 0.06 6.17 8.77
N SER A 92 -0.96 5.36 9.06
CA SER A 92 -2.34 5.64 8.69
C SER A 92 -3.29 5.35 9.83
N VAL A 93 -4.26 6.25 10.02
CA VAL A 93 -5.39 6.02 10.93
C VAL A 93 -6.61 5.70 10.10
N ARG A 94 -7.22 4.55 10.36
CA ARG A 94 -8.51 4.18 9.79
C ARG A 94 -9.59 4.38 10.83
N SER A 95 -10.59 5.18 10.48
CA SER A 95 -11.74 5.47 11.31
C SER A 95 -12.96 4.71 10.81
N ARG A 96 -13.83 4.31 11.74
CA ARG A 96 -15.15 3.75 11.48
C ARG A 96 -16.18 4.65 12.16
N ASN A 97 -17.12 5.19 11.39
CA ASN A 97 -18.14 6.14 11.85
C ASN A 97 -17.53 7.33 12.62
N GLY A 98 -16.44 7.90 12.10
CA GLY A 98 -15.73 9.03 12.72
C GLY A 98 -14.81 8.67 13.88
N THR A 99 -14.84 7.44 14.39
CA THR A 99 -14.00 7.00 15.52
C THR A 99 -12.76 6.25 15.02
N PRO A 100 -11.54 6.61 15.49
CA PRO A 100 -10.33 5.85 15.19
C PRO A 100 -10.48 4.38 15.61
N ALA A 101 -10.31 3.46 14.66
CA ALA A 101 -10.50 2.03 14.87
C ALA A 101 -9.20 1.23 14.69
N SER A 102 -8.27 1.72 13.88
CA SER A 102 -6.94 1.10 13.73
C SER A 102 -5.88 2.14 13.36
N LEU A 103 -4.66 1.89 13.82
CA LEU A 103 -3.45 2.63 13.48
C LEU A 103 -2.47 1.65 12.86
N ASP A 104 -2.09 1.89 11.62
CA ASP A 104 -1.04 1.14 10.92
C ASP A 104 0.23 2.01 10.89
N VAL A 105 1.37 1.45 11.27
CA VAL A 105 2.68 2.15 11.27
C VAL A 105 3.67 1.35 10.45
N VAL A 106 4.39 2.04 9.55
CA VAL A 106 5.38 1.41 8.67
C VAL A 106 6.78 1.91 9.04
N LEU A 107 7.65 0.96 9.38
CA LEU A 107 9.05 1.20 9.74
C LEU A 107 9.96 0.45 8.77
N ASP A 108 10.99 1.13 8.27
CA ASP A 108 12.14 0.45 7.67
C ASP A 108 13.12 0.11 8.78
N ILE A 109 13.49 -1.17 8.90
CA ILE A 109 14.38 -1.65 9.96
C ILE A 109 15.56 -2.39 9.31
N PRO A 110 16.82 -1.98 9.57
CA PRO A 110 18.00 -2.56 8.91
C PRO A 110 18.48 -3.85 9.61
N THR A 111 17.58 -4.80 9.89
CA THR A 111 17.92 -6.07 10.57
C THR A 111 17.14 -7.25 9.97
N SER A 112 17.43 -8.47 10.44
CA SER A 112 16.64 -9.65 10.07
C SER A 112 15.22 -9.61 10.66
N THR A 113 14.28 -10.32 10.04
CA THR A 113 12.89 -10.42 10.52
C THR A 113 12.77 -11.08 11.90
N SER A 114 13.63 -12.05 12.22
CA SER A 114 13.68 -12.68 13.55
C SER A 114 14.15 -11.70 14.63
N ASP A 115 15.11 -10.84 14.33
CA ASP A 115 15.60 -9.83 15.28
C ASP A 115 14.53 -8.77 15.55
N VAL A 116 13.78 -8.37 14.51
CA VAL A 116 12.63 -7.46 14.65
C VAL A 116 11.57 -8.08 15.56
N ALA A 117 11.16 -9.33 15.29
CA ALA A 117 10.16 -10.02 16.09
C ALA A 117 10.59 -10.15 17.56
N GLY A 118 11.84 -10.56 17.80
CA GLY A 118 12.39 -10.67 19.15
C GLY A 118 12.51 -9.33 19.88
N PHE A 119 12.80 -8.24 19.16
CA PHE A 119 12.82 -6.89 19.73
C PHE A 119 11.43 -6.48 20.21
N PHE A 120 10.42 -6.53 19.33
CA PHE A 120 9.07 -6.10 19.69
C PHE A 120 8.47 -6.98 20.79
N ASP A 121 8.79 -8.28 20.81
CA ASP A 121 8.36 -9.16 21.88
C ASP A 121 8.83 -8.70 23.26
N ARG A 122 10.12 -8.39 23.39
CA ARG A 122 10.67 -7.92 24.67
C ARG A 122 10.15 -6.55 25.05
N GLU A 123 10.15 -5.59 24.12
CA GLU A 123 9.81 -4.20 24.44
C GLU A 123 8.30 -4.03 24.69
N LEU A 124 7.43 -4.68 23.92
CA LEU A 124 5.99 -4.66 24.20
C LEU A 124 5.66 -5.34 25.53
N THR A 125 6.33 -6.46 25.86
CA THR A 125 6.15 -7.13 27.16
C THR A 125 6.53 -6.21 28.32
N LYS A 126 7.66 -5.47 28.21
CA LYS A 126 8.05 -4.46 29.23
C LYS A 126 7.02 -3.34 29.38
N LEU A 127 6.31 -3.01 28.30
CA LEU A 127 5.23 -2.01 28.29
C LEU A 127 3.86 -2.59 28.74
N GLY A 128 3.84 -3.81 29.28
CA GLY A 128 2.66 -4.46 29.84
C GLY A 128 1.73 -5.09 28.81
N TRP A 129 2.20 -5.31 27.58
CA TRP A 129 1.46 -6.07 26.58
C TRP A 129 1.69 -7.56 26.75
N SER A 130 0.67 -8.36 26.50
CA SER A 130 0.76 -9.83 26.47
C SER A 130 0.56 -10.34 25.06
N ALA A 131 1.22 -11.45 24.70
CA ALA A 131 0.94 -12.10 23.43
C ALA A 131 -0.56 -12.46 23.36
N ALA A 132 -1.21 -12.11 22.26
CA ALA A 132 -2.61 -12.45 22.06
C ALA A 132 -2.75 -13.98 22.06
N PRO A 133 -3.80 -14.54 22.66
CA PRO A 133 -4.04 -15.97 22.63
C PRO A 133 -4.11 -16.44 21.17
N ASN A 134 -3.43 -17.55 20.87
CA ASN A 134 -3.52 -18.19 19.56
C ASN A 134 -4.96 -18.68 19.36
N ARG A 135 -5.81 -17.89 18.68
CA ARG A 135 -7.19 -18.28 18.36
C ARG A 135 -7.27 -19.31 17.21
N GLY A 136 -6.13 -19.83 16.75
CA GLY A 136 -6.03 -20.65 15.54
C GLY A 136 -6.27 -19.81 14.27
N GLY A 137 -5.78 -20.30 13.14
CA GLY A 137 -6.23 -19.81 11.84
C GLY A 137 -7.66 -20.29 11.56
N PRO A 138 -8.34 -19.75 10.53
CA PRO A 138 -9.61 -20.30 10.07
C PRO A 138 -9.45 -21.82 9.86
N GLN A 139 -10.26 -22.62 10.55
CA GLN A 139 -10.30 -24.06 10.32
C GLN A 139 -11.02 -24.31 9.00
N GLY A 140 -10.27 -24.42 7.91
CA GLY A 140 -10.79 -24.63 6.56
C GLY A 140 -9.67 -24.88 5.53
N GLY A 141 -9.99 -25.53 4.41
CA GLY A 141 -9.06 -26.05 3.41
C GLY A 141 -8.32 -25.02 2.53
N PHE A 142 -8.23 -23.76 2.96
CA PHE A 142 -7.37 -22.78 2.30
C PHE A 142 -6.00 -22.80 2.98
N VAL A 143 -4.95 -22.91 2.17
CA VAL A 143 -3.57 -22.77 2.66
C VAL A 143 -3.42 -21.36 3.26
N PRO A 144 -2.80 -21.22 4.44
CA PRO A 144 -2.42 -19.90 4.93
C PRO A 144 -1.60 -19.22 3.85
N SER A 145 -2.01 -18.01 3.45
CA SER A 145 -1.11 -17.10 2.77
C SER A 145 0.19 -17.06 3.58
N MET A 146 1.36 -17.08 2.92
CA MET A 146 2.64 -16.77 3.56
C MET A 146 2.63 -15.30 3.98
N LEU A 147 1.79 -14.97 4.96
CA LEU A 147 1.90 -13.73 5.70
C LEU A 147 3.24 -13.84 6.42
N ALA A 148 4.11 -12.86 6.14
CA ALA A 148 5.33 -12.63 6.91
C ALA A 148 5.05 -12.83 8.40
N ALA A 149 6.05 -13.28 9.15
CA ALA A 149 5.96 -13.53 10.59
C ALA A 149 5.16 -12.42 11.31
N SER A 150 3.88 -12.69 11.59
CA SER A 150 2.96 -11.76 12.25
C SER A 150 2.74 -12.24 13.66
N LYS A 151 2.87 -11.33 14.63
CA LYS A 151 2.60 -11.61 16.03
C LYS A 151 1.69 -10.54 16.60
N SER A 152 0.66 -10.97 17.32
CA SER A 152 -0.36 -10.10 17.89
C SER A 152 -0.17 -9.99 19.40
N TYR A 153 -0.47 -8.82 19.94
CA TYR A 153 -0.36 -8.50 21.37
C TYR A 153 -1.60 -7.74 21.84
N CYS A 154 -1.97 -7.93 23.10
CA CYS A 154 -3.08 -7.25 23.77
C CYS A 154 -2.54 -6.44 24.97
N LYS A 155 -3.08 -5.24 25.19
CA LYS A 155 -2.81 -4.41 26.38
C LYS A 155 -4.07 -4.37 27.24
N GLY A 156 -3.98 -4.82 28.49
CA GLY A 156 -5.12 -4.97 29.41
C GLY A 156 -5.28 -6.40 29.92
N GLU A 157 -6.29 -6.65 30.76
CA GLU A 157 -6.59 -8.00 31.29
C GLU A 157 -7.09 -8.92 30.16
N ASN A 158 -6.53 -10.14 30.11
CA ASN A 158 -6.96 -11.22 29.21
C ASN A 158 -8.25 -11.86 29.70
#